data_AF-A0A951SUF7-F1
#
_entry.id   AF-A0A951SUF7-F1
#
_cell.length_a   1.000
_cell.length_b   1.000
_cell.length_c   1.000
_cell.angle_alpha   90.00
_cell.angle_beta   90.00
_cell.angle_gamma   90.00
#
_symmetry.space_group_name_H-M   'P 1'
#
loop_
_entity.id
_entity.type
_entity.pdbx_description
1 polymer ?
#
loop_
_entity_poly.entity_id
_entity_poly.type
_entity_poly.pdbx_seq_one_letter_code
_entity_poly.pdbx_strand_id
1 'polypeptide(L)' 'ISFDTVEKLPGRGRPLGIFADVLFQCYKFEFYKGDILFLYTDGLIEARNTNNDEFEVSGLQHTENVASDDND' A
#
# COMPACT_ATOMS: atom_id res chain seq x y z
N ILE A 1 21.79 5.32 -4.80
CA ILE A 1 20.37 5.52 -4.44
C ILE A 1 19.60 4.89 -5.58
N SER A 2 18.88 3.80 -5.32
CA SER A 2 18.02 3.19 -6.34
C SER A 2 16.78 4.05 -6.44
N PHE A 3 16.51 4.58 -7.62
CA PHE A 3 15.20 5.08 -7.98
C PHE A 3 14.41 3.83 -8.44
N ASP A 4 13.10 3.75 -8.18
CA ASP A 4 12.25 2.54 -8.33
C ASP A 4 12.32 1.47 -7.24
N THR A 5 12.06 1.88 -6.00
CA THR A 5 11.80 0.92 -4.92
C THR A 5 10.43 1.13 -4.31
N VAL A 6 9.66 0.05 -4.20
CA VAL A 6 8.42 0.03 -3.41
C VAL A 6 8.77 -0.38 -1.99
N GLU A 7 8.55 0.51 -1.03
CA GLU A 7 8.75 0.24 0.39
C GLU A 7 7.40 0.08 1.11
N LYS A 8 7.18 -1.11 1.69
CA LYS A 8 6.03 -1.34 2.56
C LYS A 8 6.33 -0.82 3.96
N LEU A 9 5.63 0.24 4.35
CA LEU A 9 5.72 0.79 5.70
C LEU A 9 5.13 -0.20 6.74
N PRO A 10 5.74 -0.28 7.94
CA PRO A 10 5.22 -1.12 9.01
C PRO A 10 3.86 -0.58 9.48
N GLY A 11 2.90 -1.49 9.66
CA GLY A 11 1.58 -1.16 10.16
C GLY A 11 0.88 -2.42 10.62
N ARG A 12 0.61 -2.51 11.92
CA ARG A 12 -0.28 -3.51 12.51
C ARG A 12 -1.10 -2.81 13.58
N GLY A 13 -2.38 -3.14 13.67
CA GLY A 13 -3.28 -2.46 14.59
C GLY A 13 -4.48 -3.31 14.93
N ARG A 14 -5.07 -3.02 16.08
CA ARG A 14 -6.39 -3.55 16.44
C ARG A 14 -7.47 -2.74 15.71
N PRO A 15 -8.64 -3.34 15.43
CA PRO A 15 -9.76 -2.61 14.81
C PRO A 15 -10.12 -1.36 15.61
N LEU A 16 -10.38 -0.28 14.90
CA LEU A 16 -10.82 0.98 15.50
C LEU A 16 -12.20 0.79 16.16
N GLY A 17 -12.39 1.37 17.35
CA GLY A 17 -13.70 1.44 18.01
C GLY A 17 -14.16 0.19 18.77
N ILE A 18 -13.38 -0.89 18.80
CA ILE A 18 -13.74 -2.12 19.53
C ILE A 18 -13.23 -2.10 20.99
N PHE A 19 -12.09 -1.47 21.24
CA PHE A 19 -11.45 -1.43 22.55
C PHE A 19 -11.28 0.02 23.02
N ALA A 20 -11.76 0.32 24.22
CA ALA A 20 -11.77 1.68 24.77
C ALA A 20 -10.37 2.18 25.16
N ASP A 21 -9.45 1.28 25.45
CA ASP A 21 -8.10 1.53 25.99
C ASP A 21 -6.99 1.19 24.99
N VAL A 22 -7.30 1.20 23.69
CA VAL A 22 -6.34 0.82 22.67
C VAL A 22 -5.29 1.90 22.45
N LEU A 23 -4.01 1.53 22.57
CA LEU A 23 -2.88 2.38 22.22
C LEU A 23 -2.41 2.06 20.80
N PHE A 24 -2.45 3.06 19.93
CA PHE A 24 -1.96 2.93 18.56
C PHE A 24 -0.47 3.26 18.47
N GLN A 25 0.28 2.44 17.73
CA GLN A 25 1.67 2.73 17.42
C GLN A 25 1.72 3.78 16.31
N CYS A 26 2.58 4.79 16.49
CA CYS A 26 2.87 5.80 15.49
C CYS A 26 4.24 5.53 14.88
N TYR A 27 4.31 5.42 13.56
CA TYR A 27 5.55 5.31 12.82
C TYR A 27 5.87 6.63 12.13
N LYS A 28 7.16 6.93 12.02
CA LYS A 28 7.69 8.07 11.28
C LYS A 28 8.74 7.54 10.32
N PHE A 29 8.76 8.10 9.13
CA PHE A 29 9.73 7.76 8.08
C PHE A 29 10.05 9.04 7.32
N GLU A 30 11.16 9.03 6.57
CA GLU A 30 11.56 10.15 5.74
C GLU A 30 10.80 10.10 4.40
N PHE A 31 10.33 11.25 3.93
CA PHE A 31 9.57 11.37 2.70
C PHE A 31 10.14 12.51 1.87
N TYR A 32 10.59 12.20 0.66
CA TYR A 32 11.38 13.09 -0.18
C TYR A 32 10.61 13.55 -1.41
N LYS A 33 11.13 14.59 -2.06
CA LYS A 33 10.54 15.10 -3.30
C LYS A 33 10.66 14.03 -4.39
N GLY A 34 9.52 13.64 -4.95
CA GLY A 34 9.43 12.60 -5.97
C GLY A 34 8.79 11.31 -5.44
N ASP A 35 8.74 11.13 -4.13
CA ASP A 35 8.11 9.96 -3.52
C ASP A 35 6.58 10.04 -3.64
N ILE A 36 5.95 8.87 -3.72
CA ILE A 36 4.49 8.71 -3.74
C ILE A 36 4.09 7.85 -2.54
N LEU A 37 3.16 8.35 -1.73
CA LEU A 37 2.56 7.58 -0.65
C LEU A 37 1.24 6.97 -1.13
N PHE A 38 1.18 5.64 -1.21
CA PHE A 38 -0.02 4.90 -1.58
C PHE A 38 -0.70 4.29 -0.35
N LEU A 39 -1.95 4.65 -0.10
CA LEU A 39 -2.78 4.16 1.00
C LEU A 39 -4.01 3.48 0.41
N TYR A 40 -4.24 2.22 0.75
CA TYR A 40 -5.35 1.42 0.25
C TYR A 40 -5.97 0.58 1.37
N THR A 41 -7.20 0.14 1.15
CA THR A 41 -7.90 -0.83 1.99
C THR A 41 -7.92 -2.20 1.31
N ASP A 42 -8.29 -3.23 2.06
CA ASP A 42 -8.50 -4.59 1.54
C ASP A 42 -9.41 -4.63 0.29
N GLY A 43 -10.44 -3.79 0.22
CA GLY A 43 -11.33 -3.71 -0.93
C GLY A 43 -10.66 -3.49 -2.31
N LEU A 44 -9.42 -2.97 -2.37
CA LEU A 44 -8.66 -2.91 -3.62
C LEU A 44 -8.08 -4.27 -4.00
N ILE A 45 -7.40 -4.94 -3.07
CA ILE A 45 -6.77 -6.24 -3.33
C ILE A 45 -7.81 -7.37 -3.43
N GLU A 46 -8.97 -7.19 -2.80
CA GLU A 46 -10.13 -8.09 -2.90
C GLU A 46 -11.02 -7.81 -4.12
N ALA A 47 -10.75 -6.73 -4.87
CA ALA A 47 -11.51 -6.40 -6.08
C ALA A 47 -11.38 -7.53 -7.11
N ARG A 48 -12.48 -7.83 -7.81
CA ARG A 48 -12.53 -8.98 -8.72
C ARG A 48 -12.70 -8.57 -10.18
N ASN A 49 -12.04 -9.32 -11.07
CA ASN A 49 -12.25 -9.22 -12.51
C ASN A 49 -13.54 -9.96 -12.94
N THR A 50 -13.85 -9.96 -14.24
CA THR A 50 -15.03 -10.64 -14.80
C THR A 50 -15.00 -12.17 -14.67
N ASN A 51 -13.82 -12.75 -14.45
CA ASN A 51 -13.62 -14.18 -14.20
C ASN A 51 -13.69 -14.51 -12.70
N ASN A 52 -13.98 -13.51 -11.86
CA ASN A 52 -14.07 -13.60 -10.40
C ASN A 52 -12.70 -13.78 -9.68
N ASP A 53 -11.58 -13.57 -10.37
CA ASP A 53 -10.24 -13.57 -9.77
C ASP A 53 -10.00 -12.26 -9.00
N GLU A 54 -9.38 -12.35 -7.83
CA GLU A 54 -8.98 -11.18 -7.02
C GLU A 54 -7.77 -10.46 -7.64
N PHE A 55 -7.68 -9.15 -7.41
CA PHE A 55 -6.55 -8.34 -7.87
C PHE A 55 -5.25 -8.65 -7.11
N GLU A 56 -5.37 -9.03 -5.84
CA GLU A 56 -4.28 -9.40 -4.94
C GLU A 56 -3.20 -8.30 -4.75
N VAL A 57 -2.23 -8.56 -3.87
CA VAL A 57 -1.07 -7.66 -3.68
C VAL A 57 -0.13 -7.72 -4.88
N SER A 58 -0.07 -8.87 -5.56
CA SER A 58 0.75 -9.10 -6.74
C SER A 58 0.34 -8.19 -7.91
N GLY A 59 -0.97 -7.99 -8.11
CA GLY A 59 -1.50 -7.05 -9.09
C GLY A 59 -1.07 -5.61 -8.82
N LEU A 60 -1.06 -5.19 -7.55
CA LEU A 60 -0.62 -3.85 -7.14
C LEU A 60 0.86 -3.62 -7.49
N GLN A 61 1.73 -4.56 -7.10
CA GLN A 61 3.17 -4.48 -7.39
C GLN A 61 3.46 -4.43 -8.88
N HIS A 62 2.69 -5.17 -9.69
CA HIS A 62 2.83 -5.13 -11.14
C HIS A 62 2.45 -3.76 -11.71
N THR A 63 1.35 -3.17 -11.26
CA THR A 63 0.90 -1.84 -11.74
C THR A 63 1.85 -0.71 -11.34
N GLU A 64 2.45 -0.77 -10.16
CA GLU A 64 3.41 0.23 -9.69
C GLU A 64 4.68 0.22 -10.56
N ASN A 65 5.20 -0.97 -10.91
CA ASN A 65 6.37 -1.09 -11.78
C ASN A 65 6.09 -0.53 -13.19
N VAL A 66 4.90 -0.79 -13.74
CA VAL A 66 4.53 -0.28 -15.08
C VAL A 66 4.36 1.25 -15.06
N ALA A 67 3.82 1.83 -13.99
CA ALA A 67 3.65 3.27 -13.86
C ALA A 67 4.99 4.02 -13.67
N SER A 68 6.02 3.36 -13.13
CA SER A 68 7.40 3.89 -13.08
C SER A 68 8.04 3.96 -14.47
N ASP A 69 7.74 2.99 -15.35
CA ASP A 69 8.35 2.89 -16.70
C ASP A 69 7.79 3.93 -17.70
N ASP A 70 6.60 4.49 -17.46
CA ASP A 70 5.91 5.42 -18.37
C ASP A 70 6.33 6.91 -18.20
N ASN A 71 7.38 7.22 -17.43
CA ASN A 71 7.88 8.59 -17.21
C ASN A 71 9.12 8.98 -18.05
N ASP A 72 9.41 8.25 -19.15
CA ASP A 72 10.47 8.61 -20.12
C ASP A 72 9.95 9.44 -21.32
#